data_AF-A0A5C9EYH5-F1
#
_entry.id   AF-A0A5C9EYH5-F1
#
_cell.length_a   1.000
_cell.length_b   1.000
_cell.length_c   1.000
_cell.angle_alpha   90.00
_cell.angle_beta   90.00
_cell.angle_gamma   90.00
#
_symmetry.space_group_name_H-M   'P 1'
#
loop_
_entity.id
_entity.type
_entity.pdbx_description
1 polymer ?
#
loop_
_entity_poly.entity_id
_entity_poly.type
_entity_poly.pdbx_seq_one_letter_code
_entity_poly.pdbx_strand_id
1 'polypeptide(L)'
;MDPSELEGLVDIDDIREFINKIKPYYPDLNLQKYTIEEIEKKLYNIYIKLIGRIISFSPENMRNFLKDFLMKFEILNLKQIILGSIIGMGIEEKRENVNFLVHKYLENEDFMRELVKISSLDEIRLKLRGTRYYKAVREGILYFKNNNEIFVLESFLDQLYYKNLVKERKTLNKYEEEMISLFTRYITEIYNINMIYRGIINKIDKKLLSQFLVHSFLFLDSDALNLLIEKNTIEHFFNQLNTRLKTEDKIKIFYKELSNEMEHPIWELERIYQKFYFNEFKLEIDKIDYSTIYRIFEVLIKKEKEIKFEIVPNAIRIIHKKFQIFNK
;
A
#
# COMPACT_ATOMS: atom_id res chain seq x y z
N MET A 1 -18.54 -3.39 5.45
CA MET A 1 -19.23 -4.55 5.99
C MET A 1 -19.07 -4.51 7.49
N ASP A 2 -20.12 -4.85 8.22
CA ASP A 2 -20.01 -5.02 9.68
C ASP A 2 -19.23 -6.31 10.02
N PRO A 3 -18.79 -6.49 11.28
CA PRO A 3 -18.01 -7.68 11.66
C PRO A 3 -18.73 -9.00 11.40
N SER A 4 -20.05 -9.07 11.59
CA SER A 4 -20.82 -10.31 11.38
C SER A 4 -20.91 -10.68 9.90
N GLU A 5 -21.10 -9.69 9.04
CA GLU A 5 -21.07 -9.87 7.58
C GLU A 5 -19.71 -10.38 7.09
N LEU A 6 -18.61 -9.93 7.70
CA LEU A 6 -17.26 -10.35 7.37
C LEU A 6 -16.96 -11.77 7.85
N GLU A 7 -17.38 -12.12 9.07
CA GLU A 7 -17.26 -13.49 9.61
C GLU A 7 -17.97 -14.49 8.69
N GLY A 8 -19.15 -14.15 8.19
CA GLY A 8 -19.90 -14.99 7.25
C GLY A 8 -19.24 -15.20 5.89
N LEU A 9 -18.13 -14.52 5.56
CA LEU A 9 -17.38 -14.76 4.32
C LEU A 9 -16.42 -15.96 4.40
N VAL A 10 -16.00 -16.33 5.61
CA VAL A 10 -14.98 -17.37 5.84
C VAL A 10 -15.50 -18.76 5.44
N ASP A 11 -16.80 -18.97 5.60
CA ASP A 11 -17.48 -20.24 5.32
C ASP A 11 -17.86 -20.41 3.84
N ILE A 12 -17.73 -19.36 3.03
CA ILE A 12 -18.04 -19.44 1.60
C ILE A 12 -16.89 -20.16 0.87
N ASP A 13 -17.23 -21.16 0.06
CA ASP A 13 -16.28 -21.94 -0.73
C ASP A 13 -16.52 -21.87 -2.26
N ASP A 14 -17.56 -21.15 -2.71
CA ASP A 14 -17.75 -20.82 -4.13
C ASP A 14 -17.45 -19.35 -4.42
N ILE A 15 -16.67 -19.11 -5.47
CA ILE A 15 -16.22 -17.74 -5.79
C ILE A 15 -17.39 -16.87 -6.29
N ARG A 16 -18.39 -17.43 -6.96
CA ARG A 16 -19.52 -16.63 -7.46
C ARG A 16 -20.44 -16.24 -6.31
N GLU A 17 -20.69 -17.16 -5.38
CA GLU A 17 -21.40 -16.89 -4.13
C GLU A 17 -20.69 -15.79 -3.33
N PHE A 18 -19.37 -15.93 -3.15
CA PHE A 18 -18.56 -14.93 -2.45
C PHE A 18 -18.68 -13.55 -3.10
N ILE A 19 -18.52 -13.47 -4.41
CA ILE A 19 -18.64 -12.20 -5.16
C ILE A 19 -20.05 -11.62 -5.04
N ASN A 20 -21.10 -12.44 -5.12
CA ASN A 20 -22.48 -11.99 -4.94
C ASN A 20 -22.72 -11.43 -3.53
N LYS A 21 -22.14 -12.05 -2.50
CA LYS A 21 -22.26 -11.61 -1.10
C LYS A 21 -21.62 -10.24 -0.88
N ILE A 22 -20.47 -9.96 -1.49
CA ILE A 22 -19.76 -8.68 -1.30
C ILE A 22 -20.24 -7.58 -2.25
N LYS A 23 -20.90 -7.92 -3.36
CA LYS A 23 -21.34 -6.98 -4.41
C LYS A 23 -22.12 -5.76 -3.89
N PRO A 24 -23.02 -5.87 -2.89
CA PRO A 24 -23.71 -4.70 -2.32
C PRO A 24 -22.76 -3.63 -1.74
N TYR A 25 -21.59 -4.03 -1.24
CA TYR A 25 -20.58 -3.13 -0.64
C TYR A 25 -19.52 -2.66 -1.64
N TYR A 26 -19.50 -3.28 -2.82
CA TYR A 26 -18.60 -2.99 -3.94
C TYR A 26 -19.43 -2.76 -5.21
N PRO A 27 -20.20 -1.66 -5.29
CA PRO A 27 -20.96 -1.33 -6.49
C PRO A 27 -19.97 -1.20 -7.67
N ASP A 28 -20.38 -1.69 -8.83
CA ASP A 28 -19.56 -1.83 -10.05
C ASP A 28 -18.57 -3.01 -10.08
N LEU A 29 -18.59 -3.91 -9.08
CA LEU A 29 -17.84 -5.16 -9.13
C LEU A 29 -18.48 -6.12 -10.14
N ASN A 30 -18.02 -6.04 -11.39
CA ASN A 30 -18.39 -6.92 -12.49
C ASN A 30 -17.16 -7.67 -12.98
N LEU A 31 -17.22 -9.00 -12.91
CA LEU A 31 -16.14 -9.93 -13.23
C LEU A 31 -16.53 -10.82 -14.41
N GLN A 32 -15.54 -11.18 -15.23
CA GLN A 32 -15.70 -12.07 -16.37
C GLN A 32 -15.01 -13.42 -16.12
N LYS A 33 -13.77 -13.40 -15.64
CA LYS A 33 -12.89 -14.56 -15.49
C LYS A 33 -12.87 -15.10 -14.06
N TYR A 34 -13.21 -14.27 -13.06
CA TYR A 34 -13.17 -14.64 -11.63
C TYR A 34 -11.78 -15.10 -11.17
N THR A 35 -10.72 -14.53 -11.74
CA THR A 35 -9.34 -14.76 -11.29
C THR A 35 -9.00 -13.83 -10.13
N ILE A 36 -8.00 -14.22 -9.32
CA ILE A 36 -7.48 -13.38 -8.21
C ILE A 36 -7.09 -12.00 -8.74
N GLU A 37 -6.35 -11.96 -9.84
CA GLU A 37 -5.90 -10.74 -10.49
C GLU A 37 -7.07 -9.83 -10.93
N GLU A 38 -8.10 -10.38 -11.58
CA GLU A 38 -9.25 -9.60 -12.00
C GLU A 38 -10.01 -9.03 -10.80
N ILE A 39 -10.19 -9.85 -9.76
CA ILE A 39 -10.86 -9.46 -8.52
C ILE A 39 -10.10 -8.31 -7.85
N GLU A 40 -8.80 -8.48 -7.59
CA GLU A 40 -7.96 -7.46 -6.97
C GLU A 40 -7.99 -6.15 -7.76
N LYS A 41 -7.77 -6.24 -9.08
CA LYS A 41 -7.78 -5.06 -9.96
C LYS A 41 -9.10 -4.31 -9.89
N LYS A 42 -10.25 -5.01 -9.88
CA LYS A 42 -11.57 -4.38 -9.80
C LYS A 42 -11.83 -3.78 -8.43
N LEU A 43 -11.45 -4.45 -7.34
CA LEU A 43 -11.58 -3.94 -5.98
C LEU A 43 -10.76 -2.66 -5.80
N TYR A 44 -9.50 -2.64 -6.22
CA TYR A 44 -8.67 -1.43 -6.16
C TYR A 44 -9.17 -0.34 -7.09
N ASN A 45 -9.73 -0.68 -8.26
CA ASN A 45 -10.38 0.32 -9.12
C ASN A 45 -11.57 0.99 -8.43
N ILE A 46 -12.40 0.25 -7.70
CA ILE A 46 -13.49 0.79 -6.89
C ILE A 46 -12.94 1.69 -5.78
N TYR A 47 -11.87 1.26 -5.10
CA TYR A 47 -11.22 2.05 -4.05
C TYR A 47 -10.64 3.37 -4.60
N ILE A 48 -9.95 3.34 -5.74
CA ILE A 48 -9.46 4.55 -6.43
C ILE A 48 -10.62 5.47 -6.82
N LYS A 49 -11.73 4.92 -7.34
CA LYS A 49 -12.95 5.68 -7.67
C LYS A 49 -13.54 6.37 -6.45
N LEU A 50 -13.55 5.70 -5.31
CA LEU A 50 -14.01 6.26 -4.03
C LEU A 50 -13.14 7.46 -3.63
N ILE A 51 -11.81 7.31 -3.64
CA ILE A 51 -10.88 8.41 -3.34
C ILE A 51 -11.07 9.58 -4.30
N GLY A 52 -11.18 9.31 -5.61
CA GLY A 52 -11.38 10.34 -6.62
C GLY A 52 -12.69 11.12 -6.48
N ARG A 53 -13.75 10.47 -5.99
CA ARG A 53 -14.98 11.17 -5.59
C ARG A 53 -14.72 12.10 -4.41
N ILE A 54 -14.03 11.64 -3.37
CA ILE A 54 -13.68 12.49 -2.21
C ILE A 54 -12.85 13.69 -2.65
N ILE A 55 -11.84 13.50 -3.51
CA ILE A 55 -11.00 14.56 -4.10
C ILE A 55 -11.87 15.65 -4.75
N SER A 56 -12.92 15.27 -5.47
CA SER A 56 -13.77 16.20 -6.23
C SER A 56 -14.56 17.18 -5.35
N PHE A 57 -14.81 16.80 -4.09
CA PHE A 57 -15.56 17.62 -3.12
C PHE A 57 -14.68 18.11 -1.95
N SER A 58 -13.38 17.83 -1.97
CA SER A 58 -12.47 18.21 -0.90
C SER A 58 -11.92 19.63 -1.08
N PRO A 59 -11.70 20.37 0.03
CA PRO A 59 -10.91 21.60 0.03
C PRO A 59 -9.50 21.38 -0.55
N GLU A 60 -8.82 22.46 -0.93
CA GLU A 60 -7.55 22.39 -1.64
C GLU A 60 -6.46 21.57 -0.92
N ASN A 61 -6.23 21.81 0.37
CA ASN A 61 -5.24 21.08 1.15
C ASN A 61 -5.51 19.56 1.17
N MET A 62 -6.72 19.17 1.56
CA MET A 62 -7.15 17.77 1.57
C MET A 62 -7.09 17.16 0.16
N ARG A 63 -7.51 17.90 -0.87
CA ARG A 63 -7.46 17.45 -2.27
C ARG A 63 -6.02 17.17 -2.71
N ASN A 64 -5.07 18.05 -2.37
CA ASN A 64 -3.66 17.87 -2.69
C ASN A 64 -3.10 16.64 -1.97
N PHE A 65 -3.36 16.51 -0.67
CA PHE A 65 -2.98 15.32 0.10
C PHE A 65 -3.53 14.03 -0.50
N LEU A 66 -4.81 13.99 -0.90
CA LEU A 66 -5.44 12.82 -1.50
C LEU A 66 -4.89 12.49 -2.89
N LYS A 67 -4.52 13.49 -3.70
CA LYS A 67 -3.79 13.27 -4.96
C LYS A 67 -2.42 12.65 -4.69
N ASP A 68 -1.69 13.14 -3.69
CA ASP A 68 -0.42 12.56 -3.28
C ASP A 68 -0.58 11.16 -2.65
N PHE A 69 -1.70 10.88 -1.99
CA PHE A 69 -2.06 9.54 -1.52
C PHE A 69 -2.32 8.58 -2.70
N LEU A 70 -3.01 9.04 -3.75
CA LEU A 70 -3.24 8.27 -4.97
C LEU A 70 -1.96 7.93 -5.75
N MET A 71 -0.87 8.67 -5.53
CA MET A 71 0.44 8.40 -6.14
C MET A 71 0.93 6.96 -5.90
N LYS A 72 0.47 6.29 -4.83
CA LYS A 72 0.72 4.85 -4.58
C LYS A 72 0.32 3.98 -5.78
N PHE A 73 -0.84 4.23 -6.37
CA PHE A 73 -1.37 3.44 -7.49
C PHE A 73 -0.72 3.82 -8.82
N GLU A 74 -0.30 5.08 -8.97
CA GLU A 74 0.53 5.50 -10.10
C GLU A 74 1.90 4.82 -10.08
N ILE A 75 2.55 4.75 -8.91
CA ILE A 75 3.80 4.00 -8.73
C ILE A 75 3.59 2.51 -9.03
N LEU A 76 2.47 1.93 -8.60
CA LEU A 76 2.14 0.53 -8.94
C LEU A 76 2.03 0.33 -10.45
N ASN A 77 1.36 1.23 -11.18
CA ASN A 77 1.30 1.17 -12.64
C ASN A 77 2.69 1.31 -13.28
N LEU A 78 3.53 2.22 -12.79
CA LEU A 78 4.91 2.38 -13.26
C LEU A 78 5.73 1.10 -13.07
N LYS A 79 5.63 0.47 -11.90
CA LYS A 79 6.28 -0.82 -11.62
C LYS A 79 5.82 -1.89 -12.60
N GLN A 80 4.50 -2.02 -12.83
CA GLN A 80 3.96 -3.01 -13.76
C GLN A 80 4.47 -2.80 -15.20
N ILE A 81 4.58 -1.54 -15.67
CA ILE A 81 5.13 -1.24 -16.99
C ILE A 81 6.62 -1.61 -17.07
N ILE A 82 7.40 -1.28 -16.03
CA ILE A 82 8.84 -1.59 -15.96
C ILE A 82 9.05 -3.10 -15.92
N LEU A 83 8.35 -3.81 -15.04
CA LEU A 83 8.42 -5.26 -14.92
C LEU A 83 7.98 -5.96 -16.20
N GLY A 84 6.88 -5.51 -16.80
CA GLY A 84 6.42 -6.00 -18.10
C GLY A 84 7.48 -5.82 -19.19
N SER A 85 8.20 -4.71 -19.17
CA SER A 85 9.31 -4.48 -20.11
C SER A 85 10.52 -5.38 -19.84
N ILE A 86 10.81 -5.69 -18.57
CA ILE A 86 11.88 -6.65 -18.19
C ILE A 86 11.60 -8.05 -18.73
N ILE A 87 10.34 -8.51 -18.64
CA ILE A 87 9.95 -9.86 -19.07
C ILE A 87 9.47 -9.93 -20.53
N GLY A 88 9.49 -8.80 -21.25
CA GLY A 88 9.13 -8.76 -22.68
C GLY A 88 7.63 -8.79 -22.98
N MET A 89 6.77 -8.36 -22.05
CA MET A 89 5.32 -8.25 -22.27
C MET A 89 4.98 -7.34 -23.47
N GLY A 90 3.95 -7.73 -24.20
CA GLY A 90 3.40 -6.93 -25.29
C GLY A 90 2.74 -5.63 -24.81
N ILE A 91 2.45 -4.72 -25.74
CA ILE A 91 1.80 -3.44 -25.43
C ILE A 91 0.40 -3.65 -24.82
N GLU A 92 -0.41 -4.54 -25.43
CA GLU A 92 -1.78 -4.78 -24.92
C GLU A 92 -1.77 -5.46 -23.56
N GLU A 93 -0.86 -6.39 -23.30
CA GLU A 93 -0.72 -7.02 -21.99
C GLU A 93 -0.32 -6.02 -20.91
N LYS A 94 0.69 -5.16 -21.19
CA LYS A 94 1.03 -4.04 -20.28
C LYS A 94 -0.15 -3.12 -20.05
N ARG A 95 -0.91 -2.82 -21.12
CA ARG A 95 -2.09 -1.94 -21.05
C ARG A 95 -3.20 -2.54 -20.19
N GLU A 96 -3.41 -3.85 -20.27
CA GLU A 96 -4.35 -4.56 -19.41
C GLU A 96 -3.94 -4.47 -17.94
N ASN A 97 -2.65 -4.46 -17.63
CA ASN A 97 -2.16 -4.40 -16.24
C ASN A 97 -2.18 -3.00 -15.62
N VAL A 98 -2.36 -1.95 -16.43
CA VAL A 98 -2.41 -0.55 -15.96
C VAL A 98 -3.83 -0.14 -15.59
N ASN A 99 -3.99 0.43 -14.40
CA ASN A 99 -5.22 1.12 -14.01
C ASN A 99 -5.18 2.58 -14.46
N PHE A 100 -5.83 2.94 -15.57
CA PHE A 100 -5.85 4.32 -16.06
C PHE A 100 -6.71 5.29 -15.23
N LEU A 101 -7.58 4.79 -14.34
CA LEU A 101 -8.45 5.65 -13.54
C LEU A 101 -7.66 6.55 -12.60
N VAL A 102 -6.58 6.04 -11.99
CA VAL A 102 -5.73 6.88 -11.13
C VAL A 102 -5.14 8.05 -11.92
N HIS A 103 -4.71 7.81 -13.16
CA HIS A 103 -4.11 8.85 -14.01
C HIS A 103 -5.09 9.90 -14.50
N LYS A 104 -6.38 9.57 -14.56
CA LYS A 104 -7.43 10.56 -14.77
C LYS A 104 -7.56 11.52 -13.58
N TYR A 105 -7.46 11.01 -12.35
CA TYR A 105 -7.51 11.86 -11.14
C TYR A 105 -6.21 12.65 -10.90
N LEU A 106 -5.08 12.14 -11.41
CA LEU A 106 -3.77 12.80 -11.36
C LEU A 106 -3.47 13.64 -12.61
N GLU A 107 -4.42 13.74 -13.56
CA GLU A 107 -4.33 14.57 -14.76
C GLU A 107 -3.11 14.24 -15.65
N ASN A 108 -2.75 12.95 -15.76
CA ASN A 108 -1.58 12.49 -16.53
C ASN A 108 -1.84 11.20 -17.33
N GLU A 109 -3.08 11.01 -17.76
CA GLU A 109 -3.51 9.83 -18.52
C GLU A 109 -2.71 9.63 -19.81
N ASP A 110 -2.51 10.69 -20.60
CA ASP A 110 -1.78 10.63 -21.87
C ASP A 110 -0.32 10.20 -21.67
N PHE A 111 0.32 10.74 -20.63
CA PHE A 111 1.68 10.36 -20.26
C PHE A 111 1.80 8.86 -20.01
N MET A 112 0.85 8.27 -19.28
CA MET A 112 0.88 6.83 -18.99
C MET A 112 0.50 5.97 -20.19
N ARG A 113 -0.40 6.46 -21.06
CA ARG A 113 -0.70 5.79 -22.35
C ARG A 113 0.52 5.72 -23.26
N GLU A 114 1.35 6.77 -23.26
CA GLU A 114 2.61 6.77 -23.99
C GLU A 114 3.64 5.83 -23.36
N LEU A 115 3.74 5.83 -22.03
CA LEU A 115 4.71 5.00 -21.32
C LEU A 115 4.48 3.49 -21.54
N VAL A 116 3.22 3.04 -21.60
CA VAL A 116 2.85 1.64 -21.87
C VAL A 116 3.40 1.12 -23.20
N LYS A 117 3.49 2.01 -24.20
CA LYS A 117 3.98 1.66 -25.55
C LYS A 117 5.49 1.41 -25.60
N ILE A 118 6.22 1.85 -24.58
CA ILE A 118 7.68 1.72 -24.52
C ILE A 118 8.06 0.32 -24.03
N SER A 119 8.96 -0.35 -24.74
CA SER A 119 9.42 -1.70 -24.40
C SER A 119 10.85 -1.75 -23.86
N SER A 120 11.61 -0.64 -23.96
CA SER A 120 12.98 -0.56 -23.45
C SER A 120 13.06 0.20 -22.13
N LEU A 121 13.85 -0.33 -21.18
CA LEU A 121 14.14 0.34 -19.91
C LEU A 121 14.84 1.69 -20.10
N ASP A 122 15.71 1.82 -21.10
CA ASP A 122 16.41 3.09 -21.35
C ASP A 122 15.47 4.16 -21.90
N GLU A 123 14.51 3.76 -22.73
CA GLU A 123 13.46 4.65 -23.24
C GLU A 123 12.47 5.05 -22.13
N ILE A 124 12.08 4.12 -21.24
CA ILE A 124 11.26 4.43 -20.06
C ILE A 124 11.97 5.49 -19.21
N ARG A 125 13.25 5.27 -18.90
CA ARG A 125 14.07 6.24 -18.16
C ARG A 125 14.10 7.60 -18.85
N LEU A 126 14.27 7.63 -20.17
CA LEU A 126 14.29 8.88 -20.94
C LEU A 126 12.93 9.59 -20.90
N LYS A 127 11.83 8.85 -21.06
CA LYS A 127 10.47 9.39 -21.02
C LYS A 127 10.10 9.99 -19.67
N LEU A 128 10.62 9.42 -18.58
CA LEU A 128 10.40 9.93 -17.24
C LEU A 128 11.24 11.17 -16.92
N ARG A 129 12.17 11.60 -17.79
CA ARG A 129 13.02 12.77 -17.53
C ARG A 129 12.18 14.03 -17.28
N GLY A 130 12.53 14.77 -16.22
CA GLY A 130 11.77 15.96 -15.80
C GLY A 130 10.55 15.65 -14.93
N THR A 131 10.17 14.37 -14.76
CA THR A 131 9.12 13.97 -13.83
C THR A 131 9.67 13.71 -12.42
N ARG A 132 8.78 13.68 -11.43
CA ARG A 132 9.12 13.31 -10.04
C ARG A 132 9.68 11.88 -9.91
N TYR A 133 9.39 11.01 -10.88
CA TYR A 133 9.80 9.60 -10.89
C TYR A 133 11.20 9.36 -11.44
N TYR A 134 11.74 10.32 -12.21
CA TYR A 134 12.97 10.14 -12.98
C TYR A 134 14.12 9.58 -12.15
N LYS A 135 14.40 10.21 -11.00
CA LYS A 135 15.54 9.84 -10.16
C LYS A 135 15.38 8.41 -9.63
N ALA A 136 14.22 8.09 -9.06
CA ALA A 136 13.94 6.76 -8.52
C ALA A 136 14.07 5.67 -9.60
N VAL A 137 13.46 5.89 -10.78
CA VAL A 137 13.53 4.91 -11.88
C VAL A 137 14.92 4.80 -12.47
N ARG A 138 15.65 5.91 -12.62
CA ARG A 138 17.04 5.90 -13.10
C ARG A 138 17.93 5.05 -12.20
N GLU A 139 17.92 5.32 -10.89
CA GLU A 139 18.75 4.57 -9.94
C GLU A 139 18.32 3.09 -9.88
N GLY A 140 17.01 2.83 -9.85
CA GLY A 140 16.46 1.48 -9.84
C GLY A 140 16.85 0.66 -11.08
N ILE A 141 16.69 1.21 -12.28
CA ILE A 141 17.07 0.55 -13.54
C ILE A 141 18.59 0.32 -13.61
N LEU A 142 19.39 1.30 -13.18
CA LEU A 142 20.85 1.16 -13.16
C LEU A 142 21.27 0.00 -12.24
N TYR A 143 20.69 -0.06 -11.04
CA TYR A 143 20.98 -1.14 -10.09
C TYR A 143 20.53 -2.50 -10.64
N PHE A 144 19.31 -2.59 -11.19
CA PHE A 144 18.78 -3.81 -11.79
C PHE A 144 19.68 -4.32 -12.91
N LYS A 145 20.12 -3.46 -13.83
CA LYS A 145 21.03 -3.85 -14.93
C LYS A 145 22.35 -4.44 -14.43
N ASN A 146 22.84 -3.98 -13.29
CA ASN A 146 24.12 -4.43 -12.73
C ASN A 146 24.01 -5.67 -11.83
N ASN A 147 22.86 -5.88 -11.18
CA ASN A 147 22.72 -6.87 -10.11
C ASN A 147 21.56 -7.86 -10.31
N ASN A 148 20.71 -7.64 -11.32
CA ASN A 148 19.48 -8.39 -11.59
C ASN A 148 18.51 -8.45 -10.39
N GLU A 149 18.44 -7.37 -9.60
CA GLU A 149 17.65 -7.29 -8.38
C GLU A 149 16.44 -6.36 -8.55
N ILE A 150 15.25 -6.96 -8.64
CA ILE A 150 13.98 -6.25 -8.84
C ILE A 150 13.54 -5.54 -7.57
N PHE A 151 13.78 -6.13 -6.40
CA PHE A 151 13.36 -5.57 -5.11
C PHE A 151 13.91 -4.16 -4.91
N VAL A 152 15.17 -3.94 -5.26
CA VAL A 152 15.83 -2.63 -5.14
C VAL A 152 15.22 -1.60 -6.08
N LEU A 153 14.93 -1.99 -7.33
CA LEU A 153 14.26 -1.13 -8.30
C LEU A 153 12.89 -0.68 -7.78
N GLU A 154 12.11 -1.61 -7.24
CA GLU A 154 10.80 -1.31 -6.66
C GLU A 154 10.90 -0.41 -5.42
N SER A 155 11.90 -0.65 -4.58
CA SER A 155 12.10 0.06 -3.31
C SER A 155 12.39 1.55 -3.51
N PHE A 156 13.12 1.92 -4.58
CA PHE A 156 13.32 3.34 -4.92
C PHE A 156 12.00 4.06 -5.24
N LEU A 157 11.08 3.39 -5.93
CA LEU A 157 9.77 3.92 -6.24
C LEU A 157 8.86 3.97 -5.01
N ASP A 158 8.85 2.92 -4.20
CA ASP A 158 8.06 2.91 -2.96
C ASP A 158 8.49 4.01 -2.00
N GLN A 159 9.81 4.18 -1.81
CA GLN A 159 10.33 5.22 -0.94
C GLN A 159 9.87 6.62 -1.37
N LEU A 160 9.81 6.87 -2.68
CA LEU A 160 9.38 8.16 -3.23
C LEU A 160 7.98 8.53 -2.75
N TYR A 161 7.05 7.56 -2.72
CA TYR A 161 5.69 7.78 -2.22
C TYR A 161 5.67 8.27 -0.76
N TYR A 162 6.32 7.55 0.14
CA TYR A 162 6.32 7.90 1.56
C TYR A 162 7.07 9.21 1.83
N LYS A 163 8.17 9.48 1.13
CA LYS A 163 8.87 10.78 1.20
C LYS A 163 7.96 11.94 0.75
N ASN A 164 7.17 11.73 -0.30
CA ASN A 164 6.22 12.72 -0.79
C ASN A 164 5.18 13.04 0.29
N LEU A 165 4.54 12.02 0.87
CA LEU A 165 3.53 12.22 1.92
C LEU A 165 4.08 12.92 3.18
N VAL A 166 5.32 12.62 3.57
CA VAL A 166 5.95 13.29 4.74
C VAL A 166 6.23 14.77 4.44
N LYS A 167 6.63 15.10 3.22
CA LYS A 167 6.97 16.47 2.81
C LYS A 167 5.75 17.38 2.79
N GLU A 168 4.61 16.88 2.33
CA GLU A 168 3.38 17.65 2.12
C GLU A 168 2.61 17.97 3.43
N ARG A 169 3.11 17.51 4.59
CA ARG A 169 2.54 17.90 5.91
C ARG A 169 2.63 19.40 6.21
N LYS A 170 3.52 20.12 5.54
CA LYS A 170 3.87 21.52 5.87
C LYS A 170 2.79 22.54 5.51
N THR A 171 1.78 22.15 4.73
CA THR A 171 0.75 23.06 4.18
C THR A 171 -0.62 22.85 4.81
N LEU A 172 -0.70 22.15 5.94
CA LEU A 172 -1.95 21.71 6.55
C LEU A 172 -2.45 22.70 7.60
N ASN A 173 -3.78 22.82 7.76
CA ASN A 173 -4.36 23.49 8.91
C ASN A 173 -4.23 22.62 10.18
N LYS A 174 -4.52 23.16 11.37
CA LYS A 174 -4.32 22.44 12.65
C LYS A 174 -4.99 21.06 12.71
N TYR A 175 -6.26 20.94 12.30
CA TYR A 175 -6.99 19.66 12.36
C TYR A 175 -6.51 18.68 11.29
N GLU A 176 -6.21 19.19 10.09
CA GLU A 176 -5.58 18.43 9.01
C GLU A 176 -4.21 17.91 9.44
N GLU A 177 -3.39 18.76 10.05
CA GLU A 177 -2.04 18.45 10.51
C GLU A 177 -2.05 17.29 11.51
N GLU A 178 -2.90 17.33 12.54
CA GLU A 178 -2.98 16.27 13.55
C GLU A 178 -3.29 14.90 12.92
N MET A 179 -4.38 14.81 12.13
CA MET A 179 -4.82 13.53 11.53
C MET A 179 -3.90 13.05 10.42
N ILE A 180 -3.55 13.92 9.46
CA ILE A 180 -2.67 13.55 8.35
C ILE A 180 -1.29 13.19 8.87
N SER A 181 -0.74 13.94 9.83
CA SER A 181 0.58 13.63 10.41
C SER A 181 0.55 12.27 11.08
N LEU A 182 -0.46 11.97 11.90
CA LEU A 182 -0.54 10.66 12.54
C LEU A 182 -0.69 9.54 11.49
N PHE A 183 -1.60 9.70 10.53
CA PHE A 183 -1.83 8.72 9.47
C PHE A 183 -0.56 8.43 8.67
N THR A 184 0.12 9.49 8.22
CA THR A 184 1.33 9.37 7.42
C THR A 184 2.52 8.83 8.24
N ARG A 185 2.64 9.14 9.54
CA ARG A 185 3.64 8.54 10.43
C ARG A 185 3.41 7.04 10.58
N TYR A 186 2.16 6.63 10.79
CA TYR A 186 1.77 5.22 10.86
C TYR A 186 2.16 4.46 9.59
N ILE A 187 1.66 4.87 8.41
CA ILE A 187 1.90 4.11 7.18
C ILE A 187 3.39 4.08 6.80
N THR A 188 4.14 5.12 7.15
CA THR A 188 5.58 5.21 6.87
C THR A 188 6.39 4.30 7.79
N GLU A 189 6.02 4.21 9.07
CA GLU A 189 6.68 3.29 10.00
C GLU A 189 6.39 1.83 9.63
N ILE A 190 5.16 1.49 9.26
CA ILE A 190 4.83 0.16 8.71
C ILE A 190 5.66 -0.13 7.45
N TYR A 191 5.79 0.85 6.55
CA TYR A 191 6.64 0.72 5.37
C TYR A 191 8.10 0.43 5.74
N ASN A 192 8.69 1.18 6.69
CA ASN A 192 10.06 0.96 7.12
C ASN A 192 10.26 -0.43 7.71
N ILE A 193 9.35 -0.86 8.60
CA ILE A 193 9.40 -2.18 9.23
C ILE A 193 9.26 -3.28 8.17
N ASN A 194 8.33 -3.14 7.23
CA ASN A 194 8.14 -4.09 6.13
C ASN A 194 9.33 -4.08 5.14
N MET A 195 9.95 -2.93 4.91
CA MET A 195 11.14 -2.79 4.08
C MET A 195 12.30 -3.58 4.69
N ILE A 196 12.53 -3.43 6.00
CA ILE A 196 13.56 -4.21 6.72
C ILE A 196 13.23 -5.71 6.68
N TYR A 197 11.99 -6.08 7.01
CA TYR A 197 11.52 -7.47 6.96
C TYR A 197 11.76 -8.11 5.59
N ARG A 198 11.36 -7.45 4.49
CA ARG A 198 11.61 -7.93 3.12
C ARG A 198 13.09 -7.91 2.77
N GLY A 199 13.85 -6.92 3.24
CA GLY A 199 15.29 -6.83 3.05
C GLY A 199 16.03 -8.04 3.65
N ILE A 200 15.62 -8.50 4.83
CA ILE A 200 16.16 -9.72 5.46
C ILE A 200 15.83 -10.95 4.62
N ILE A 201 14.58 -11.10 4.17
CA ILE A 201 14.15 -12.24 3.32
C ILE A 201 14.96 -12.29 2.02
N ASN A 202 15.13 -11.14 1.37
CA ASN A 202 15.85 -11.02 0.09
C ASN A 202 17.37 -10.86 0.26
N LYS A 203 17.89 -10.92 1.50
CA LYS A 203 19.32 -10.80 1.84
C LYS A 203 19.98 -9.54 1.25
N ILE A 204 19.26 -8.42 1.32
CA ILE A 204 19.73 -7.13 0.82
C ILE A 204 20.80 -6.57 1.75
N ASP A 205 21.84 -5.98 1.16
CA ASP A 205 22.90 -5.29 1.91
C ASP A 205 22.31 -4.23 2.87
N LYS A 206 22.80 -4.21 4.11
CA LYS A 206 22.28 -3.33 5.17
C LYS A 206 22.44 -1.84 4.86
N LYS A 207 23.57 -1.46 4.23
CA LYS A 207 23.84 -0.07 3.85
C LYS A 207 22.97 0.36 2.68
N LEU A 208 22.63 -0.54 1.77
CA LEU A 208 21.66 -0.29 0.72
C LEU A 208 20.24 -0.20 1.30
N LEU A 209 19.87 -1.13 2.17
CA LEU A 209 18.54 -1.20 2.80
C LEU A 209 18.21 0.07 3.59
N SER A 210 19.18 0.60 4.34
CA SER A 210 19.00 1.84 5.10
C SER A 210 18.68 3.05 4.21
N GLN A 211 19.13 3.05 2.94
CA GLN A 211 18.83 4.12 1.99
C GLN A 211 17.37 4.14 1.55
N PHE A 212 16.62 3.04 1.72
CA PHE A 212 15.19 2.97 1.36
C PHE A 212 14.26 3.38 2.49
N LEU A 213 14.77 3.52 3.71
CA LEU A 213 13.97 3.94 4.85
C LEU A 213 13.61 5.43 4.76
N VAL A 214 12.47 5.78 5.34
CA VAL A 214 11.97 7.16 5.38
C VAL A 214 11.94 7.64 6.81
N HIS A 215 12.54 8.81 7.05
CA HIS A 215 12.65 9.42 8.38
C HIS A 215 11.32 10.06 8.78
N SER A 216 10.37 9.23 9.22
CA SER A 216 9.11 9.62 9.82
C SER A 216 8.60 8.43 10.63
N PHE A 217 8.65 8.56 11.95
CA PHE A 217 8.40 7.47 12.88
C PHE A 217 7.20 7.79 13.77
N LEU A 218 6.45 6.77 14.17
CA LEU A 218 5.32 6.89 15.10
C LEU A 218 5.72 6.44 16.50
N PHE A 219 6.13 5.19 16.65
CA PHE A 219 6.53 4.54 17.90
C PHE A 219 8.01 4.18 17.94
N LEU A 220 8.66 4.07 16.78
CA LEU A 220 10.07 3.81 16.67
C LEU A 220 10.85 5.13 16.52
N ASP A 221 12.17 5.00 16.50
CA ASP A 221 13.12 6.07 16.24
C ASP A 221 14.23 5.52 15.33
N SER A 222 15.18 6.38 14.95
CA SER A 222 16.27 5.98 14.04
C SER A 222 17.15 4.88 14.64
N ASP A 223 17.39 4.91 15.95
CA ASP A 223 18.22 3.91 16.63
C ASP A 223 17.52 2.55 16.67
N ALA A 224 16.21 2.54 16.97
CA ALA A 224 15.39 1.34 16.91
C ALA A 224 15.38 0.72 15.51
N LEU A 225 15.26 1.52 14.44
CA LEU A 225 15.34 1.00 13.08
C LEU A 225 16.74 0.46 12.75
N ASN A 226 17.80 1.14 13.16
CA ASN A 226 19.16 0.65 12.95
C ASN A 226 19.38 -0.70 13.65
N LEU A 227 18.89 -0.86 14.88
CA LEU A 227 18.91 -2.14 15.59
C LEU A 227 18.14 -3.23 14.83
N LEU A 228 17.01 -2.91 14.19
CA LEU A 228 16.26 -3.86 13.36
C LEU A 228 17.02 -4.25 12.08
N ILE A 229 17.67 -3.30 11.41
CA ILE A 229 18.49 -3.54 10.20
C ILE A 229 19.64 -4.49 10.51
N GLU A 230 20.22 -4.42 11.71
CA GLU A 230 21.33 -5.28 12.08
C GLU A 230 20.97 -6.77 12.22
N LYS A 231 19.67 -7.10 12.25
CA LYS A 231 19.20 -8.49 12.40
C LYS A 231 19.29 -9.25 11.07
N ASN A 232 19.85 -10.45 11.14
CA ASN A 232 20.05 -11.32 9.97
C ASN A 232 18.95 -12.39 9.81
N THR A 233 18.08 -12.56 10.82
CA THR A 233 16.99 -13.54 10.81
C THR A 233 15.67 -12.86 11.18
N ILE A 234 14.58 -13.40 10.63
CA ILE A 234 13.22 -12.88 10.88
C ILE A 234 12.81 -13.06 12.35
N GLU A 235 13.23 -14.16 12.98
CA GLU A 235 13.00 -14.39 14.41
C GLU A 235 13.65 -13.28 15.27
N HIS A 236 14.94 -13.01 15.07
CA HIS A 236 15.63 -11.95 15.82
C HIS A 236 15.09 -10.56 15.51
N PHE A 237 14.62 -10.33 14.28
CA PHE A 237 13.92 -9.10 13.91
C PHE A 237 12.64 -8.91 14.71
N PHE A 238 11.77 -9.92 14.77
CA PHE A 238 10.53 -9.81 15.55
C PHE A 238 10.78 -9.73 17.05
N ASN A 239 11.75 -10.47 17.59
CA ASN A 239 12.12 -10.35 18.99
C ASN A 239 12.52 -8.90 19.34
N GLN A 240 13.37 -8.28 18.51
CA GLN A 240 13.79 -6.89 18.68
C GLN A 240 12.61 -5.91 18.55
N LEU A 241 11.75 -6.10 17.55
CA LEU A 241 10.58 -5.25 17.33
C LEU A 241 9.61 -5.32 18.51
N ASN A 242 9.30 -6.53 18.96
CA ASN A 242 8.43 -6.78 20.10
C ASN A 242 8.96 -6.15 21.37
N THR A 243 10.27 -6.25 21.66
CA THR A 243 10.88 -5.58 22.81
C THR A 243 10.61 -4.08 22.80
N ARG A 244 10.73 -3.41 21.65
CA ARG A 244 10.50 -1.96 21.53
C ARG A 244 9.02 -1.59 21.60
N LEU A 245 8.13 -2.38 21.00
CA LEU A 245 6.69 -2.11 21.01
C LEU A 245 6.05 -2.43 22.36
N LYS A 246 6.53 -3.44 23.10
CA LYS A 246 6.06 -3.79 24.46
C LYS A 246 6.31 -2.65 25.46
N THR A 247 7.37 -1.86 25.27
CA THR A 247 7.75 -0.77 26.18
C THR A 247 7.18 0.60 25.79
N GLU A 248 6.51 0.71 24.63
CA GLU A 248 5.91 1.96 24.18
C GLU A 248 4.51 2.15 24.77
N ASP A 249 4.39 3.09 25.72
CA ASP A 249 3.15 3.29 26.49
C ASP A 249 1.92 3.56 25.62
N LYS A 250 2.10 4.27 24.51
CA LYS A 250 1.00 4.65 23.60
C LYS A 250 0.35 3.45 22.89
N ILE A 251 1.13 2.42 22.57
CA ILE A 251 0.64 1.26 21.81
C ILE A 251 0.38 0.03 22.69
N LYS A 252 0.82 0.06 23.95
CA LYS A 252 0.80 -1.07 24.88
C LYS A 252 -0.57 -1.74 25.03
N ILE A 253 -1.66 -0.97 25.03
CA ILE A 253 -3.03 -1.50 25.15
C ILE A 253 -3.51 -2.27 23.91
N PHE A 254 -2.90 -2.00 22.75
CA PHE A 254 -3.20 -2.68 21.49
C PHE A 254 -2.16 -3.74 21.13
N TYR A 255 -1.08 -3.79 21.91
CA TYR A 255 0.07 -4.64 21.62
C TYR A 255 -0.33 -6.11 21.55
N LYS A 256 0.19 -6.77 20.53
CA LYS A 256 0.14 -8.21 20.37
C LYS A 256 1.50 -8.66 19.85
N GLU A 257 1.96 -9.79 20.39
CA GLU A 257 3.23 -10.37 20.01
C GLU A 257 3.22 -10.83 18.55
N LEU A 258 4.22 -10.36 17.81
CA LEU A 258 4.43 -10.70 16.40
C LEU A 258 5.51 -11.77 16.31
N SER A 259 5.34 -12.77 15.44
CA SER A 259 6.38 -13.77 15.22
C SER A 259 6.45 -14.18 13.75
N ASN A 260 7.54 -14.85 13.40
CA ASN A 260 7.74 -15.47 12.08
C ASN A 260 6.85 -16.70 11.85
N GLU A 261 6.21 -17.23 12.89
CA GLU A 261 5.26 -18.35 12.80
C GLU A 261 3.85 -17.88 12.41
N MET A 262 3.56 -16.58 12.55
CA MET A 262 2.31 -16.01 12.08
C MET A 262 2.27 -16.01 10.56
N GLU A 263 1.10 -16.29 9.98
CA GLU A 263 0.90 -16.25 8.53
C GLU A 263 1.16 -14.85 7.95
N HIS A 264 0.66 -13.81 8.63
CA HIS A 264 0.74 -12.42 8.17
C HIS A 264 1.11 -11.43 9.31
N PRO A 265 2.36 -11.46 9.83
CA PRO A 265 2.76 -10.64 10.98
C PRO A 265 2.74 -9.14 10.67
N ILE A 266 3.12 -8.73 9.46
CA ILE A 266 3.08 -7.31 9.06
C ILE A 266 1.64 -6.80 8.96
N TRP A 267 0.68 -7.63 8.55
CA TRP A 267 -0.73 -7.25 8.53
C TRP A 267 -1.28 -7.08 9.95
N GLU A 268 -0.83 -7.94 10.87
CA GLU A 268 -1.20 -7.78 12.28
C GLU A 268 -0.64 -6.48 12.86
N LEU A 269 0.62 -6.17 12.59
CA LEU A 269 1.23 -4.89 12.97
C LEU A 269 0.42 -3.70 12.42
N GLU A 270 0.04 -3.75 11.15
CA GLU A 270 -0.78 -2.72 10.52
C GLU A 270 -2.15 -2.59 11.21
N ARG A 271 -2.80 -3.71 11.58
CA ARG A 271 -4.05 -3.69 12.36
C ARG A 271 -3.87 -3.04 13.73
N ILE A 272 -2.75 -3.27 14.42
CA ILE A 272 -2.44 -2.64 15.71
C ILE A 272 -2.36 -1.12 15.53
N TYR A 273 -1.66 -0.63 14.49
CA TYR A 273 -1.49 0.80 14.26
C TYR A 273 -2.81 1.46 13.83
N GLN A 274 -3.64 0.77 13.03
CA GLN A 274 -4.98 1.26 12.69
C GLN A 274 -5.88 1.38 13.93
N LYS A 275 -5.83 0.40 14.85
CA LYS A 275 -6.54 0.48 16.14
C LYS A 275 -6.09 1.68 16.95
N PHE A 276 -4.78 1.94 17.01
CA PHE A 276 -4.24 3.13 17.65
C PHE A 276 -4.76 4.42 17.00
N TYR A 277 -4.71 4.53 15.66
CA TYR A 277 -5.22 5.71 14.95
C TYR A 277 -6.68 6.05 15.32
N PHE A 278 -7.56 5.04 15.32
CA PHE A 278 -8.98 5.22 15.70
C PHE A 278 -9.22 5.33 17.21
N ASN A 279 -8.23 5.07 18.03
CA ASN A 279 -8.28 5.37 19.45
C ASN A 279 -7.98 6.85 19.72
N GLU A 280 -6.95 7.38 19.05
CA GLU A 280 -6.54 8.78 19.16
C GLU A 280 -7.59 9.73 18.59
N PHE A 281 -8.19 9.36 17.45
CA PHE A 281 -9.25 10.15 16.83
C PHE A 281 -10.60 9.46 16.95
N LYS A 282 -11.57 10.18 17.51
CA LYS A 282 -12.98 9.77 17.57
C LYS A 282 -13.83 10.85 16.92
N LEU A 283 -14.98 10.46 16.37
CA LEU A 283 -15.92 11.42 15.78
C LEU A 283 -16.41 12.41 16.84
N GLU A 284 -16.36 13.71 16.51
CA GLU A 284 -16.83 14.79 17.37
C GLU A 284 -17.93 15.58 16.65
N ILE A 285 -19.20 15.29 16.96
CA ILE A 285 -20.37 15.83 16.24
C ILE A 285 -20.36 17.37 16.22
N ASP A 286 -19.86 17.99 17.29
CA ASP A 286 -19.85 19.44 17.46
C ASP A 286 -18.72 20.15 16.68
N LYS A 287 -17.75 19.40 16.13
CA LYS A 287 -16.63 19.94 15.34
C LYS A 287 -16.70 19.46 13.89
N ILE A 288 -17.43 20.20 13.05
CA ILE A 288 -17.74 19.81 11.66
C ILE A 288 -16.48 19.57 10.82
N ASP A 289 -15.50 20.48 10.84
CA ASP A 289 -14.27 20.36 10.04
C ASP A 289 -13.46 19.13 10.43
N TYR A 290 -13.25 18.95 11.73
CA TYR A 290 -12.60 17.78 12.30
C TYR A 290 -13.34 16.48 11.92
N SER A 291 -14.66 16.45 12.09
CA SER A 291 -15.47 15.27 11.78
C SER A 291 -15.45 14.92 10.29
N THR A 292 -15.40 15.92 9.42
CA THR A 292 -15.29 15.72 7.97
C THR A 292 -13.96 15.05 7.62
N ILE A 293 -12.84 15.56 8.15
CA ILE A 293 -11.51 14.97 7.95
C ILE A 293 -11.45 13.55 8.52
N TYR A 294 -11.97 13.35 9.74
CA TYR A 294 -12.04 12.03 10.37
C TYR A 294 -12.81 11.03 9.50
N ARG A 295 -13.98 11.40 8.97
CA ARG A 295 -14.78 10.52 8.11
C ARG A 295 -14.06 10.15 6.82
N ILE A 296 -13.29 11.07 6.23
CA ILE A 296 -12.45 10.75 5.07
C ILE A 296 -11.45 9.64 5.45
N PHE A 297 -10.64 9.84 6.49
CA PHE A 297 -9.66 8.83 6.93
C PHE A 297 -10.30 7.52 7.35
N GLU A 298 -11.43 7.58 8.03
CA GLU A 298 -12.19 6.40 8.41
C GLU A 298 -12.56 5.56 7.19
N VAL A 299 -13.12 6.20 6.16
CA VAL A 299 -13.49 5.52 4.91
C VAL A 299 -12.26 4.98 4.20
N LEU A 300 -11.19 5.76 4.08
CA LEU A 300 -9.95 5.34 3.41
C LEU A 300 -9.32 4.12 4.07
N ILE A 301 -9.11 4.18 5.39
CA ILE A 301 -8.43 3.14 6.16
C ILE A 301 -9.31 1.89 6.24
N LYS A 302 -10.59 2.04 6.60
CA LYS A 302 -11.48 0.87 6.75
C LYS A 302 -11.72 0.16 5.42
N LYS A 303 -11.87 0.90 4.31
CA LYS A 303 -12.10 0.27 3.00
C LYS A 303 -10.83 -0.42 2.47
N GLU A 304 -9.65 0.18 2.64
CA GLU A 304 -8.39 -0.49 2.30
C GLU A 304 -8.18 -1.75 3.15
N LYS A 305 -8.41 -1.64 4.46
CA LYS A 305 -8.35 -2.78 5.40
C LYS A 305 -9.28 -3.91 4.97
N GLU A 306 -10.54 -3.59 4.66
CA GLU A 306 -11.55 -4.57 4.22
C GLU A 306 -11.07 -5.31 2.96
N ILE A 307 -10.64 -4.59 1.93
CA ILE A 307 -10.13 -5.18 0.69
C ILE A 307 -8.92 -6.08 0.98
N LYS A 308 -7.93 -5.55 1.70
CA LYS A 308 -6.62 -6.18 1.88
C LYS A 308 -6.65 -7.39 2.82
N PHE A 309 -7.40 -7.32 3.91
CA PHE A 309 -7.34 -8.33 4.97
C PHE A 309 -8.51 -9.29 4.99
N GLU A 310 -9.65 -8.90 4.40
CA GLU A 310 -10.87 -9.70 4.47
C GLU A 310 -11.25 -10.23 3.08
N ILE A 311 -11.32 -9.36 2.07
CA ILE A 311 -11.87 -9.74 0.76
C ILE A 311 -10.86 -10.52 -0.08
N VAL A 312 -9.68 -9.96 -0.31
CA VAL A 312 -8.65 -10.59 -1.16
C VAL A 312 -8.19 -11.94 -0.60
N PRO A 313 -7.88 -12.08 0.71
CA PRO A 313 -7.48 -13.38 1.28
C PRO A 313 -8.56 -14.45 1.13
N ASN A 314 -9.84 -14.11 1.30
CA ASN A 314 -10.94 -15.05 1.09
C ASN A 314 -11.06 -15.46 -0.38
N ALA A 315 -10.94 -14.52 -1.32
CA ALA A 315 -10.94 -14.85 -2.75
C ALA A 315 -9.80 -15.81 -3.10
N ILE A 316 -8.59 -15.57 -2.59
CA ILE A 316 -7.43 -16.45 -2.77
C ILE A 316 -7.70 -17.83 -2.17
N ARG A 317 -8.17 -17.91 -0.92
CA ARG A 317 -8.51 -19.18 -0.23
C ARG A 317 -9.46 -20.01 -1.07
N ILE A 318 -10.55 -19.42 -1.54
CA ILE A 318 -11.59 -20.10 -2.33
C ILE A 318 -11.03 -20.62 -3.65
N ILE A 319 -10.30 -19.77 -4.38
CA ILE A 319 -9.75 -20.11 -5.68
C ILE A 319 -8.67 -21.19 -5.54
N HIS A 320 -7.77 -21.09 -4.55
CA HIS A 320 -6.72 -22.07 -4.32
C HIS A 320 -7.24 -23.42 -3.84
N LYS A 321 -8.23 -23.45 -2.93
CA LYS A 321 -8.89 -24.72 -2.51
C LYS A 321 -9.41 -25.48 -3.73
N LYS A 322 -10.05 -24.77 -4.66
CA LYS A 322 -10.55 -25.35 -5.90
C LYS A 322 -9.43 -25.99 -6.72
N PHE A 323 -8.28 -25.32 -6.89
CA PHE A 323 -7.12 -25.90 -7.59
C PHE A 323 -6.49 -27.10 -6.89
N GLN A 324 -6.46 -27.13 -5.56
CA GLN A 324 -5.94 -28.28 -4.80
C GLN A 324 -6.81 -29.53 -4.94
N ILE A 325 -8.13 -29.36 -5.13
CA ILE A 325 -9.06 -30.47 -5.38
C ILE A 325 -8.84 -31.09 -6.77
N PHE A 326 -8.38 -30.32 -7.76
CA PHE A 326 -8.09 -30.83 -9.11
C PHE A 326 -6.71 -31.50 -9.25
N ASN A 327 -5.85 -31.39 -8.25
CA ASN A 327 -4.51 -32.00 -8.21
C ASN A 327 -4.45 -33.28 -7.34
N LYS A 328 -5.60 -33.79 -6.90
CA LYS A 328 -5.78 -35.11 -6.29
C LYS A 328 -6.66 -35.96 -7.21
#